data_AF-A0A7S4DIC2-F1
#
_entry.id   AF-A0A7S4DIC2-F1
#
_cell.length_a   1.000
_cell.length_b   1.000
_cell.length_c   1.000
_cell.angle_alpha   90.00
_cell.angle_beta   90.00
_cell.angle_gamma   90.00
#
_symmetry.space_group_name_H-M   'P 1'
#
loop_
_entity.id
_entity.type
_entity.pdbx_description
1 polymer ?
#
loop_
_entity_poly.entity_id
_entity_poly.type
_entity_poly.pdbx_seq_one_letter_code
_entity_poly.pdbx_strand_id
1 'polypeptide(L)'
;GRPPYWVYGGDFGEEVHDANFCINGLVLPDRTPKPGCLEAKYLQQPFSLHVHSVEVRTSSHDTERAVVKLQLVAKNRYTFTDALGEVLSLEWEAAVNGAPVARGAAERILPPA
;
A
#
# COMPACT_ATOMS: atom_id res chain seq x y z
N GLY A 1 3.94 -8.12 39.05
CA GLY A 1 4.35 -6.73 38.81
C GLY A 1 3.55 -6.14 37.66
N ARG A 2 3.45 -4.82 37.55
CA ARG A 2 2.85 -4.18 36.36
C ARG A 2 3.73 -4.42 35.12
N PRO A 3 3.14 -4.56 33.91
CA PRO A 3 3.91 -4.66 32.68
C PRO A 3 4.69 -3.36 32.43
N PRO A 4 5.83 -3.42 31.71
CA PRO A 4 6.56 -2.22 31.31
C PRO A 4 5.67 -1.30 30.46
N TYR A 5 5.86 0.00 30.61
CA TYR A 5 5.13 1.03 29.88
C TYR A 5 6.09 2.16 29.48
N TRP A 6 5.73 2.88 28.41
CA TRP A 6 6.49 4.04 27.94
C TRP A 6 6.08 5.29 28.71
N VAL A 7 7.08 6.10 29.06
CA VAL A 7 6.93 7.33 29.83
C VAL A 7 7.51 8.51 29.05
N TYR A 8 7.14 9.72 29.43
CA TYR A 8 7.58 10.97 28.83
C TYR A 8 7.80 12.04 29.90
N GLY A 9 7.95 13.32 29.51
CA GLY A 9 8.26 14.39 30.47
C GLY A 9 7.21 14.48 31.59
N GLY A 10 7.67 14.60 32.84
CA GLY A 10 6.84 14.63 34.04
C GLY A 10 6.75 13.29 34.76
N ASP A 11 6.92 12.17 34.06
CA ASP A 11 6.87 10.83 34.69
C ASP A 11 8.09 10.55 35.59
N PHE A 12 9.15 11.36 35.53
CA PHE A 12 10.30 11.29 36.43
C PHE A 12 10.27 12.34 37.54
N GLY A 13 9.17 13.10 37.67
CA GLY A 13 8.98 14.09 38.73
C GLY A 13 9.54 15.48 38.40
N GLU A 14 9.83 15.78 37.13
CA GLU A 14 10.16 17.14 36.71
C GLU A 14 8.98 18.08 36.93
N GLU A 15 9.22 19.29 37.44
CA GLU A 15 8.16 20.30 37.64
C GLU A 15 7.80 21.03 36.34
N VAL A 16 8.77 21.22 35.44
CA VAL A 16 8.58 21.88 34.14
C VAL A 16 8.83 20.87 33.02
N HIS A 17 7.81 20.59 32.23
CA HIS A 17 7.88 19.65 31.10
C HIS A 17 6.77 19.91 30.08
N ASP A 18 6.99 19.47 28.83
CA ASP A 18 5.99 19.52 27.75
C ASP A 18 5.26 18.18 27.54
N ALA A 19 5.25 17.32 28.56
CA ALA A 19 4.51 16.06 28.59
C ALA A 19 4.81 15.19 27.34
N ASN A 20 3.78 14.83 26.59
CA ASN A 20 3.87 13.93 25.43
C ASN A 20 4.36 14.62 24.15
N PHE A 21 4.77 15.89 24.19
CA PHE A 21 5.23 16.62 23.00
C PHE A 21 6.51 16.05 22.38
N CYS A 22 7.21 15.13 23.06
CA CYS A 22 8.33 14.38 22.51
C CYS A 22 7.90 13.16 21.64
N ILE A 23 6.62 12.79 21.60
CA ILE A 23 6.12 11.53 21.00
C ILE A 23 5.61 11.73 19.56
N ASN A 24 6.48 12.21 18.67
CA ASN A 24 6.07 12.63 17.31
C ASN A 24 6.41 11.63 16.19
N GLY A 25 7.02 10.48 16.53
CA GLY A 25 7.49 9.52 15.53
C GLY A 25 6.38 8.74 14.81
N LEU A 26 6.64 8.30 13.58
CA LEU A 26 5.82 7.34 12.81
C LEU A 26 5.91 5.90 13.35
N VAL A 27 6.83 5.64 14.26
CA VAL A 27 7.05 4.35 14.92
C VAL A 27 7.01 4.54 16.45
N LEU A 28 6.69 3.47 17.17
CA LEU A 28 6.80 3.38 18.62
C LEU A 28 8.28 3.32 19.06
N PRO A 29 8.60 3.47 20.37
CA PRO A 29 9.97 3.41 20.86
C PRO A 29 10.71 2.12 20.49
N ASP A 30 10.01 1.00 20.45
CA ASP A 30 10.49 -0.33 20.05
C ASP A 30 10.55 -0.56 18.53
N ARG A 31 10.25 0.48 17.73
CA ARG A 31 10.20 0.50 16.27
C ARG A 31 8.99 -0.20 15.66
N THR A 32 8.00 -0.58 16.46
CA THR A 32 6.70 -1.01 15.95
C THR A 32 6.05 0.13 15.13
N PRO A 33 5.67 -0.08 13.86
CA PRO A 33 5.07 0.96 13.03
C PRO A 33 3.71 1.43 13.57
N LYS A 34 3.48 2.75 13.59
CA LYS A 34 2.14 3.31 13.81
C LYS A 34 1.35 3.28 12.49
N PRO A 35 0.00 3.35 12.51
CA PRO A 35 -0.81 3.39 11.29
C PRO A 35 -0.38 4.46 10.28
N GLY A 36 0.08 5.64 10.73
CA GLY A 36 0.59 6.70 9.86
C GLY A 36 1.83 6.30 9.04
N CYS A 37 2.57 5.26 9.45
CA CYS A 37 3.66 4.72 8.65
C CYS A 37 3.16 4.04 7.36
N LEU A 38 1.95 3.44 7.38
CA LEU A 38 1.34 2.85 6.19
C LEU A 38 0.92 3.93 5.18
N GLU A 39 0.34 5.04 5.65
CA GLU A 39 0.04 6.20 4.82
C GLU A 39 1.30 6.81 4.20
N ALA A 40 2.35 6.99 5.01
CA ALA A 40 3.64 7.46 4.51
C ALA A 40 4.20 6.54 3.43
N LYS A 41 4.16 5.21 3.65
CA LYS A 41 4.60 4.21 2.66
C LYS A 41 3.83 4.31 1.35
N TYR A 42 2.51 4.43 1.39
CA TYR A 42 1.67 4.56 0.19
C TYR A 42 1.96 5.86 -0.56
N LEU A 43 1.97 7.00 0.13
CA LEU A 43 2.16 8.32 -0.48
C LEU A 43 3.56 8.51 -1.07
N GLN A 44 4.56 7.91 -0.44
CA GLN A 44 5.98 8.05 -0.82
C GLN A 44 6.47 6.94 -1.76
N GLN A 45 5.60 6.00 -2.17
CA GLN A 45 6.01 4.94 -3.08
C GLN A 45 6.56 5.54 -4.41
N PRO A 46 7.60 4.94 -5.01
CA PRO A 46 8.33 5.53 -6.14
C PRO A 46 7.61 5.34 -7.49
N PHE A 47 6.32 5.06 -7.46
CA PHE A 47 5.51 4.87 -8.64
C PHE A 47 4.05 5.30 -8.41
N SER A 48 3.29 5.47 -9.49
CA SER A 48 1.83 5.46 -9.42
C SER A 48 1.24 4.47 -10.39
N LEU A 49 0.12 3.88 -10.02
CA LEU A 49 -0.63 2.93 -10.84
C LEU A 49 -1.97 3.55 -11.19
N HIS A 50 -2.32 3.55 -12.47
CA HIS A 50 -3.57 4.12 -12.97
C HIS A 50 -4.31 3.11 -13.83
N VAL A 51 -5.63 3.06 -13.69
CA VAL A 51 -6.48 2.31 -14.61
C VAL A 51 -6.57 3.07 -15.92
N HIS A 52 -6.13 2.45 -17.01
CA HIS A 52 -6.26 3.00 -18.35
C HIS A 52 -7.57 2.60 -19.00
N SER A 53 -7.94 1.31 -18.91
CA SER A 53 -9.19 0.80 -19.46
C SER A 53 -9.69 -0.42 -18.69
N VAL A 54 -11.02 -0.60 -18.72
CA VAL A 54 -11.72 -1.79 -18.24
C VAL A 54 -12.69 -2.22 -19.33
N GLU A 55 -12.47 -3.40 -19.90
CA GLU A 55 -13.42 -4.02 -20.83
C GLU A 55 -14.08 -5.22 -20.14
N VAL A 56 -15.41 -5.26 -20.14
CA VAL A 56 -16.17 -6.41 -19.64
C VAL A 56 -16.90 -7.05 -20.81
N ARG A 57 -16.74 -8.36 -20.98
CA ARG A 57 -17.41 -9.14 -22.01
C ARG A 57 -18.20 -10.26 -21.37
N THR A 58 -19.47 -10.35 -21.73
CA THR A 58 -20.36 -11.45 -21.35
C THR A 58 -20.83 -12.16 -22.61
N SER A 59 -21.11 -13.46 -22.49
CA SER A 59 -21.68 -14.24 -23.59
C SER A 59 -23.20 -14.25 -23.45
N SER A 60 -23.93 -14.12 -24.56
CA SER A 60 -25.40 -14.30 -24.54
C SER A 60 -25.83 -15.71 -24.13
N HIS A 61 -24.93 -16.70 -24.22
CA HIS A 61 -25.18 -18.09 -23.88
C HIS A 61 -24.58 -18.50 -22.52
N ASP A 62 -23.84 -17.62 -21.85
CA ASP A 62 -23.29 -17.84 -20.50
C ASP A 62 -23.36 -16.52 -19.72
N THR A 63 -24.46 -16.38 -18.97
CA THR A 63 -24.72 -15.19 -18.15
C THR A 63 -24.10 -15.26 -16.77
N GLU A 64 -23.54 -16.42 -16.39
CA GLU A 64 -22.92 -16.62 -15.08
C GLU A 64 -21.43 -16.24 -15.08
N ARG A 65 -20.84 -16.05 -16.26
CA ARG A 65 -19.42 -15.69 -16.41
C ARG A 65 -19.25 -14.40 -17.19
N ALA A 66 -18.36 -13.55 -16.69
CA ALA A 66 -17.86 -12.39 -17.39
C ALA A 66 -16.34 -12.49 -17.55
N VAL A 67 -15.84 -12.07 -18.71
CA VAL A 67 -14.40 -11.86 -18.94
C VAL A 67 -14.10 -10.38 -18.73
N VAL A 68 -13.20 -10.08 -17.81
CA VAL A 68 -12.73 -8.71 -17.54
C VAL A 68 -11.31 -8.58 -18.07
N LYS A 69 -11.08 -7.56 -18.89
CA LYS A 69 -9.74 -7.13 -19.32
C LYS A 69 -9.46 -5.77 -18.68
N LEU A 70 -8.46 -5.74 -17.80
CA LEU A 70 -8.00 -4.55 -17.11
C LEU A 70 -6.64 -4.12 -17.68
N GLN A 71 -6.51 -2.86 -18.10
CA GLN A 71 -5.23 -2.28 -18.48
C GLN A 71 -4.80 -1.27 -17.44
N LEU A 72 -3.59 -1.45 -16.91
CA LEU A 72 -2.97 -0.58 -15.91
C LEU A 72 -1.74 0.10 -16.48
N VAL A 73 -1.51 1.34 -16.07
CA VAL A 73 -0.32 2.12 -16.43
C VAL A 73 0.44 2.45 -15.15
N ALA A 74 1.68 2.00 -15.07
CA ALA A 74 2.61 2.36 -14.01
C ALA A 74 3.48 3.55 -14.47
N LYS A 75 3.51 4.62 -13.66
CA LYS A 75 4.44 5.74 -13.85
C LYS A 75 5.59 5.63 -12.88
N ASN A 76 6.80 5.53 -13.40
CA ASN A 76 8.02 5.59 -12.61
C ASN A 76 8.29 7.02 -12.12
N ARG A 77 8.64 7.17 -10.83
CA ARG A 77 9.01 8.44 -10.20
C ARG A 77 10.49 8.51 -9.78
N TYR A 78 11.28 7.47 -10.05
CA TYR A 78 12.72 7.57 -9.91
C TYR A 78 13.33 8.53 -10.94
N THR A 79 14.28 9.36 -10.51
CA THR A 79 14.94 10.34 -11.39
C THR A 79 16.05 9.72 -12.23
N PHE A 80 16.71 8.66 -11.74
CA PHE A 80 17.97 8.16 -12.31
C PHE A 80 17.92 6.68 -12.72
N THR A 81 16.76 6.04 -12.66
CA THR A 81 16.60 4.64 -13.06
C THR A 81 15.24 4.40 -13.70
N ASP A 82 15.24 3.58 -14.75
CA ASP A 82 14.06 3.04 -15.46
C ASP A 82 13.74 1.59 -15.04
N ALA A 83 14.52 1.00 -14.14
CA ALA A 83 14.41 -0.39 -13.69
C ALA A 83 13.18 -0.70 -12.83
N LEU A 84 12.18 0.18 -12.78
CA LEU A 84 10.94 -0.06 -12.05
C LEU A 84 10.24 -1.33 -12.55
N GLY A 85 10.29 -1.60 -13.85
CA GLY A 85 9.73 -2.82 -14.45
C GLY A 85 10.45 -4.11 -14.05
N GLU A 86 11.68 -4.03 -13.54
CA GLU A 86 12.47 -5.19 -13.09
C GLU A 86 12.19 -5.56 -11.62
N VAL A 87 11.71 -4.60 -10.83
CA VAL A 87 11.47 -4.75 -9.39
C VAL A 87 9.99 -4.87 -9.01
N LEU A 88 9.08 -4.58 -9.93
CA LEU A 88 7.64 -4.71 -9.69
C LEU A 88 7.11 -6.04 -10.22
N SER A 89 6.45 -6.79 -9.33
CA SER A 89 5.47 -7.81 -9.70
C SER A 89 4.06 -7.27 -9.48
N LEU A 90 3.11 -7.67 -10.33
CA LEU A 90 1.70 -7.34 -10.15
C LEU A 90 0.93 -8.61 -9.81
N GLU A 91 0.37 -8.63 -8.60
CA GLU A 91 -0.64 -9.59 -8.19
C GLU A 91 -2.01 -8.92 -8.25
N TRP A 92 -3.04 -9.68 -8.64
CA TRP A 92 -4.41 -9.20 -8.70
C TRP A 92 -5.36 -10.17 -8.00
N GLU A 93 -6.38 -9.59 -7.39
CA GLU A 93 -7.51 -10.31 -6.80
C GLU A 93 -8.81 -9.62 -7.26
N ALA A 94 -9.76 -10.43 -7.71
CA ALA A 94 -11.14 -10.01 -7.93
C ALA A 94 -11.98 -10.53 -6.75
N ALA A 95 -12.79 -9.65 -6.16
CA ALA A 95 -13.64 -9.99 -5.03
C ALA A 95 -15.07 -9.45 -5.24
N VAL A 96 -16.06 -10.20 -4.74
CA VAL A 96 -17.47 -9.80 -4.67
C VAL A 96 -17.81 -9.56 -3.21
N ASN A 97 -18.14 -8.32 -2.85
CA ASN A 97 -18.42 -7.92 -1.47
C ASN A 97 -17.31 -8.32 -0.47
N GLY A 98 -16.05 -8.25 -0.90
CA GLY A 98 -14.90 -8.63 -0.10
C GLY A 98 -14.60 -10.14 -0.05
N ALA A 99 -15.43 -11.00 -0.65
CA ALA A 99 -15.14 -12.41 -0.84
C ALA A 99 -14.35 -12.63 -2.15
N PRO A 100 -13.11 -13.17 -2.11
CA PRO A 100 -12.33 -13.42 -3.31
C PRO A 100 -13.01 -14.44 -4.24
N VAL A 101 -13.07 -14.13 -5.54
CA VAL A 101 -13.65 -15.01 -6.58
C VAL A 101 -12.63 -15.43 -7.64
N ALA A 102 -11.55 -14.67 -7.83
CA ALA A 102 -10.43 -15.01 -8.69
C ALA A 102 -9.16 -14.27 -8.28
N ARG A 103 -7.99 -14.82 -8.60
CA ARG A 103 -6.68 -14.21 -8.35
C ARG A 103 -5.66 -14.66 -9.37
N GLY A 104 -4.59 -13.90 -9.52
CA GLY A 104 -3.46 -14.27 -10.35
C GLY A 104 -2.32 -13.28 -10.25
N ALA A 105 -1.29 -13.50 -11.06
CA ALA A 105 -0.19 -12.57 -11.24
C ALA A 105 -0.12 -12.18 -12.72
N ALA A 106 0.28 -10.94 -13.00
CA ALA A 106 0.64 -10.52 -14.36
C ALA A 106 2.13 -10.80 -14.59
N GLU A 107 2.44 -11.52 -15.67
CA GLU A 107 3.82 -11.92 -15.98
C GLU A 107 4.64 -10.81 -16.65
N ARG A 108 4.03 -9.71 -17.11
CA ARG A 108 4.73 -8.71 -17.91
C ARG A 108 4.25 -7.27 -17.68
N ILE A 109 5.13 -6.45 -17.12
CA ILE A 109 5.06 -4.99 -17.20
C ILE A 109 5.76 -4.61 -18.51
N LEU A 110 4.99 -4.17 -19.52
CA LEU A 110 5.57 -3.73 -20.78
C LEU A 110 6.03 -2.27 -20.65
N PRO A 111 7.23 -1.91 -21.13
CA PRO A 111 7.57 -0.50 -21.30
C PRO A 111 6.59 0.16 -22.30
N PRO A 112 6.39 1.48 -22.23
CA PRO A 112 5.60 2.18 -23.23
C PRO A 112 6.17 1.93 -24.64
N ALA A 113 5.29 1.74 -25.62
CA ALA A 113 5.63 1.57 -27.03
C ALA A 113 6.25 2.83 -27.64
#